data_AF-A0A2C5Z317-F1
#
_entry.id   AF-A0A2C5Z317-F1
#
_cell.length_a   1.000
_cell.length_b   1.000
_cell.length_c   1.000
_cell.angle_alpha   90.00
_cell.angle_beta   90.00
_cell.angle_gamma   90.00
#
_symmetry.space_group_name_H-M   'P 1'
#
loop_
_entity.id
_entity.type
_entity.pdbx_description
1 polymer ?
#
loop_
_entity_poly.entity_id
_entity_poly.type
_entity_poly.pdbx_seq_one_letter_code
_entity_poly.pdbx_strand_id
1 'polypeptide(L)'
;MDQAGQVGAHLLRGCCLEAQRSDSVSRQLNTLSSALGDCAKSHLASIVQEIATGARLLRELADLSQIHLNRVPLILNPLNVVLPCLSRSLRDIATHCADKSLSRSNRWRLLHCTMVNETGGLSLLRRFDTYNQFFASIRGLLIRSSDFDVIKSEKLSSTIMHLREARGIPSPSIQIEPLGHFDVRDSLDNQSKIHWAERIFSLNLPSRTALVGRQLCSKSFGPHHPWGFLKIPTNSKVLLRRSFNDDQLSLIIYRDAEDQSACLLIRVFEQGIPWFSMRGVHELCIERDRSSLHLKRWSFSEGHSKAWAVLCFTTWEG
;
A
#
# COMPACT_ATOMS: atom_id res chain seq x y z
N MET A 1 -22.77 -14.24 10.99
CA MET A 1 -21.60 -13.78 10.21
C MET A 1 -21.94 -12.39 9.72
N ASP A 2 -21.33 -11.37 10.31
CA ASP A 2 -21.73 -9.98 10.09
C ASP A 2 -21.44 -9.49 8.67
N GLN A 3 -22.45 -8.92 8.04
CA GLN A 3 -22.40 -8.30 6.71
C GLN A 3 -21.30 -7.22 6.64
N ALA A 4 -21.03 -6.52 7.75
CA ALA A 4 -19.94 -5.55 7.88
C ALA A 4 -18.54 -6.18 7.76
N GLY A 5 -18.34 -7.39 8.29
CA GLY A 5 -17.07 -8.12 8.20
C GLY A 5 -16.76 -8.57 6.78
N GLN A 6 -17.78 -9.01 6.03
CA GLN A 6 -17.64 -9.33 4.60
C GLN A 6 -17.31 -8.08 3.76
N VAL A 7 -18.02 -6.97 3.98
CA VAL A 7 -17.76 -5.69 3.27
C VAL A 7 -16.34 -5.18 3.56
N GLY A 8 -15.86 -5.27 4.79
CA GLY A 8 -14.50 -4.89 5.15
C GLY A 8 -13.43 -5.72 4.44
N ALA A 9 -13.58 -7.05 4.41
CA ALA A 9 -12.69 -7.93 3.66
C ALA A 9 -12.70 -7.65 2.15
N HIS A 10 -13.87 -7.32 1.58
CA HIS A 10 -13.99 -6.94 0.18
C HIS A 10 -13.27 -5.62 -0.16
N LEU A 11 -13.39 -4.59 0.69
CA LEU A 11 -12.72 -3.30 0.46
C LEU A 11 -11.20 -3.40 0.58
N LEU A 12 -10.69 -4.13 1.56
CA LEU A 12 -9.25 -4.37 1.73
C LEU A 12 -8.67 -5.20 0.57
N ARG A 13 -9.41 -6.20 0.10
CA ARG A 13 -9.07 -6.91 -1.15
C ARG A 13 -9.12 -5.97 -2.36
N GLY A 14 -10.06 -5.02 -2.36
CA GLY A 14 -10.17 -3.94 -3.34
C GLY A 14 -8.90 -3.12 -3.44
N CYS A 15 -8.25 -2.79 -2.31
CA CYS A 15 -6.96 -2.09 -2.32
C CYS A 15 -5.88 -2.85 -3.11
N CYS A 16 -5.72 -4.15 -2.85
CA CYS A 16 -4.75 -4.98 -3.56
C CYS A 16 -5.07 -5.09 -5.07
N LEU A 17 -6.35 -5.25 -5.40
CA LEU A 17 -6.80 -5.36 -6.79
C LEU A 17 -6.59 -4.07 -7.57
N GLU A 18 -6.92 -2.92 -6.98
CA GLU A 18 -6.69 -1.62 -7.62
C GLU A 18 -5.19 -1.29 -7.69
N ALA A 19 -4.37 -1.71 -6.72
CA ALA A 19 -2.92 -1.61 -6.83
C ALA A 19 -2.35 -2.41 -8.02
N GLN A 20 -2.83 -3.65 -8.23
CA GLN A 20 -2.44 -4.44 -9.40
C GLN A 20 -2.92 -3.81 -10.72
N ARG A 21 -4.13 -3.23 -10.72
CA ARG A 21 -4.64 -2.49 -11.89
C ARG A 21 -3.78 -1.27 -12.19
N SER A 22 -3.35 -0.54 -11.17
CA SER A 22 -2.41 0.58 -11.29
C SER A 22 -1.10 0.14 -11.94
N ASP A 23 -0.50 -0.99 -11.54
CA ASP A 23 0.72 -1.50 -12.20
C ASP A 23 0.50 -1.83 -13.69
N SER A 24 -0.66 -2.42 -14.02
CA SER A 24 -1.02 -2.72 -15.40
C SER A 24 -1.18 -1.45 -16.23
N VAL A 25 -1.88 -0.46 -15.70
CA VAL A 25 -2.08 0.84 -16.35
C VAL A 25 -0.75 1.56 -16.53
N SER A 26 0.10 1.60 -15.52
CA SER A 26 1.44 2.20 -15.60
C SER A 26 2.28 1.57 -16.73
N ARG A 27 2.23 0.24 -16.90
CA ARG A 27 2.90 -0.44 -18.02
C ARG A 27 2.33 -0.07 -19.38
N GLN A 28 1.00 0.05 -19.50
CA GLN A 28 0.34 0.48 -20.74
C GLN A 28 0.72 1.92 -21.11
N LEU A 29 0.71 2.83 -20.13
CA LEU A 29 1.14 4.22 -20.30
C LEU A 29 2.62 4.31 -20.70
N ASN A 30 3.50 3.55 -20.06
CA ASN A 30 4.91 3.48 -20.46
C ASN A 30 5.10 2.94 -21.89
N THR A 31 4.22 2.07 -22.36
CA THR A 31 4.25 1.62 -23.76
C THR A 31 3.84 2.72 -24.72
N LEU A 32 2.85 3.55 -24.35
CA LEU A 32 2.44 4.72 -25.12
C LEU A 32 3.54 5.78 -25.20
N SER A 33 4.28 6.01 -24.11
CA SER A 33 5.30 7.06 -24.02
C SER A 33 6.38 6.96 -25.10
N SER A 34 6.71 5.74 -25.53
CA SER A 34 7.70 5.49 -26.59
C SER A 34 7.37 6.14 -27.94
N ALA A 35 6.11 6.52 -28.17
CA ALA A 35 5.64 7.15 -29.41
C ALA A 35 5.38 8.66 -29.30
N LEU A 36 5.67 9.27 -28.15
CA LEU A 36 5.36 10.67 -27.87
C LEU A 36 6.60 11.58 -27.97
N GLY A 37 6.39 12.89 -28.14
CA GLY A 37 7.46 13.89 -28.00
C GLY A 37 7.89 14.10 -26.54
N ASP A 38 9.05 14.72 -26.32
CA ASP A 38 9.71 14.76 -25.01
C ASP A 38 8.90 15.46 -23.91
N CYS A 39 8.18 16.55 -24.24
CA CYS A 39 7.30 17.22 -23.29
C CYS A 39 6.15 16.30 -22.82
N ALA A 40 5.49 15.61 -23.75
CA ALA A 40 4.42 14.67 -23.45
C ALA A 40 4.93 13.43 -22.69
N LYS A 41 6.14 12.95 -23.00
CA LYS A 41 6.81 11.87 -22.26
C LYS A 41 7.05 12.26 -20.80
N SER A 42 7.57 13.46 -20.54
CA SER A 42 7.81 13.95 -19.19
C SER A 42 6.51 14.05 -18.38
N HIS A 43 5.47 14.65 -18.97
CA HIS A 43 4.16 14.75 -18.31
C HIS A 43 3.56 13.37 -17.99
N LEU A 44 3.66 12.43 -18.93
CA LEU A 44 3.20 11.07 -18.76
C LEU A 44 3.99 10.32 -17.68
N ALA A 45 5.31 10.53 -17.59
CA ALA A 45 6.14 9.96 -16.55
C ALA A 45 5.69 10.41 -15.15
N SER A 46 5.33 11.69 -14.99
CA SER A 46 4.77 12.20 -13.72
C SER A 46 3.44 11.52 -13.36
N ILE A 47 2.55 11.31 -14.33
CA ILE A 47 1.29 10.59 -14.10
C ILE A 47 1.55 9.14 -13.69
N VAL A 48 2.45 8.44 -14.40
CA VAL A 48 2.85 7.06 -14.08
C VAL A 48 3.42 6.98 -12.66
N GLN A 49 4.20 7.97 -12.24
CA GLN A 49 4.75 8.04 -10.89
C GLN A 49 3.65 8.21 -9.84
N GLU A 50 2.67 9.08 -10.06
CA GLU A 50 1.53 9.23 -9.15
C GLU A 50 0.69 7.95 -9.06
N ILE A 51 0.44 7.26 -10.18
CA ILE A 51 -0.25 5.97 -10.19
C ILE A 51 0.53 4.92 -9.38
N ALA A 52 1.86 4.88 -9.54
CA ALA A 52 2.73 3.97 -8.80
C ALA A 52 2.75 4.30 -7.29
N THR A 53 2.73 5.58 -6.92
CA THR A 53 2.58 6.00 -5.52
C THR A 53 1.27 5.51 -4.92
N GLY A 54 0.16 5.66 -5.64
CA GLY A 54 -1.15 5.14 -5.21
C GLY A 54 -1.15 3.63 -5.02
N ALA A 55 -0.53 2.88 -5.95
CA ALA A 55 -0.41 1.43 -5.82
C ALA A 55 0.33 0.99 -4.55
N ARG A 56 1.44 1.68 -4.22
CA ARG A 56 2.21 1.42 -2.99
C ARG A 56 1.40 1.75 -1.73
N LEU A 57 0.71 2.89 -1.72
CA LEU A 57 -0.14 3.28 -0.58
C LEU A 57 -1.28 2.30 -0.33
N LEU A 58 -1.92 1.80 -1.40
CA LEU A 58 -2.98 0.79 -1.30
C LEU A 58 -2.47 -0.52 -0.71
N ARG A 59 -1.29 -0.99 -1.14
CA ARG A 59 -0.64 -2.19 -0.58
C ARG A 59 -0.23 -1.97 0.87
N GLU A 60 0.29 -0.80 1.20
CA GLU A 60 0.65 -0.46 2.58
C GLU A 60 -0.58 -0.42 3.49
N LEU A 61 -1.67 0.23 3.08
CA LEU A 61 -2.93 0.21 3.81
C LEU A 61 -3.41 -1.21 4.05
N ALA A 62 -3.27 -2.04 3.04
CA ALA A 62 -3.57 -3.45 3.13
C ALA A 62 -2.70 -4.17 4.18
N ASP A 63 -1.37 -4.04 4.08
CA ASP A 63 -0.42 -4.65 5.00
C ASP A 63 -0.68 -4.22 6.46
N LEU A 64 -0.88 -2.92 6.68
CA LEU A 64 -1.12 -2.33 8.01
C LEU A 64 -2.44 -2.77 8.61
N SER A 65 -3.45 -3.05 7.78
CA SER A 65 -4.76 -3.50 8.24
C SER A 65 -4.70 -4.89 8.91
N GLN A 66 -3.70 -5.71 8.58
CA GLN A 66 -3.46 -6.99 9.26
C GLN A 66 -3.00 -6.81 10.71
N ILE A 67 -2.28 -5.73 10.99
CA ILE A 67 -1.70 -5.47 12.31
C ILE A 67 -2.67 -4.62 13.16
N HIS A 68 -3.37 -3.69 12.52
CA HIS A 68 -4.32 -2.78 13.17
C HIS A 68 -5.78 -3.20 12.92
N LEU A 69 -6.09 -4.49 13.12
CA LEU A 69 -7.41 -5.07 12.85
C LEU A 69 -8.55 -4.32 13.56
N ASN A 70 -8.33 -3.91 14.81
CA ASN A 70 -9.31 -3.16 15.61
C ASN A 70 -9.66 -1.78 15.03
N ARG A 71 -8.85 -1.27 14.10
CA ARG A 71 -9.02 0.07 13.50
C ARG A 71 -9.44 0.02 12.04
N VAL A 72 -9.50 -1.16 11.44
CA VAL A 72 -10.04 -1.37 10.09
C VAL A 72 -11.41 -0.72 9.92
N PRO A 73 -12.38 -0.80 10.88
CA PRO A 73 -13.68 -0.15 10.71
C PRO A 73 -13.60 1.36 10.40
N LEU A 74 -12.60 2.07 10.95
CA LEU A 74 -12.43 3.51 10.76
C LEU A 74 -12.10 3.90 9.31
N ILE A 75 -11.49 2.98 8.56
CA ILE A 75 -11.02 3.26 7.20
C ILE A 75 -11.95 2.72 6.12
N LEU A 76 -12.96 1.90 6.47
CA LEU A 76 -13.84 1.28 5.47
C LEU A 76 -14.67 2.32 4.71
N ASN A 77 -15.27 3.27 5.40
CA ASN A 77 -16.05 4.33 4.75
C ASN A 77 -15.16 5.23 3.86
N PRO A 78 -14.03 5.77 4.34
CA PRO A 78 -13.07 6.47 3.48
C PRO A 78 -12.63 5.67 2.24
N LEU A 79 -12.36 4.37 2.38
CA LEU A 79 -12.02 3.51 1.25
C LEU A 79 -13.19 3.37 0.25
N ASN A 80 -14.43 3.25 0.74
CA ASN A 80 -15.63 3.15 -0.11
C ASN A 80 -15.89 4.45 -0.90
N VAL A 81 -15.46 5.60 -0.37
CA VAL A 81 -15.51 6.90 -1.05
C VAL A 81 -14.55 6.92 -2.25
N VAL A 82 -13.28 6.54 -2.05
CA VAL A 82 -12.22 6.75 -3.05
C VAL A 82 -12.01 5.60 -4.03
N LEU A 83 -12.13 4.33 -3.59
CA LEU A 83 -11.80 3.17 -4.43
C LEU A 83 -12.62 3.12 -5.74
N PRO A 84 -13.94 3.39 -5.75
CA PRO A 84 -14.71 3.41 -6.99
C PRO A 84 -14.23 4.50 -7.98
N CYS A 85 -13.87 5.68 -7.47
CA CYS A 85 -13.35 6.78 -8.28
C CYS A 85 -11.99 6.43 -8.91
N LEU A 86 -11.08 5.86 -8.11
CA LEU A 86 -9.79 5.35 -8.60
C LEU A 86 -10.01 4.27 -9.66
N SER A 87 -10.83 3.27 -9.34
CA SER A 87 -11.16 2.15 -10.22
C SER A 87 -11.66 2.63 -11.57
N ARG A 88 -12.60 3.59 -11.57
CA ARG A 88 -13.13 4.17 -12.81
C ARG A 88 -12.03 4.89 -13.60
N SER A 89 -11.21 5.72 -12.95
CA SER A 89 -10.09 6.41 -13.61
C SER A 89 -9.11 5.43 -14.27
N LEU A 90 -8.73 4.35 -13.57
CA LEU A 90 -7.83 3.34 -14.11
C LEU A 90 -8.43 2.58 -15.29
N ARG A 91 -9.72 2.23 -15.23
CA ARG A 91 -10.40 1.54 -16.34
C ARG A 91 -10.55 2.43 -17.57
N ASP A 92 -10.86 3.70 -17.40
CA ASP A 92 -10.98 4.64 -18.53
C ASP A 92 -9.63 4.82 -19.22
N ILE A 93 -8.55 4.98 -18.44
CA ILE A 93 -7.17 4.99 -18.98
C ILE A 93 -6.88 3.71 -19.75
N ALA A 94 -7.14 2.54 -19.15
CA ALA A 94 -6.88 1.26 -19.80
C ALA A 94 -7.65 1.11 -21.12
N THR A 95 -8.91 1.56 -21.15
CA THR A 95 -9.76 1.53 -22.34
C THR A 95 -9.17 2.40 -23.46
N HIS A 96 -8.77 3.62 -23.16
CA HIS A 96 -8.12 4.51 -24.14
C HIS A 96 -6.76 3.95 -24.61
N CYS A 97 -5.99 3.31 -23.72
CA CYS A 97 -4.72 2.69 -24.10
C CYS A 97 -4.90 1.49 -25.03
N ALA A 98 -5.96 0.70 -24.79
CA ALA A 98 -6.26 -0.53 -25.51
C ALA A 98 -6.90 -0.31 -26.89
N ASP A 99 -7.42 0.89 -27.18
CA ASP A 99 -8.07 1.19 -28.46
C ASP A 99 -7.10 1.11 -29.64
N LYS A 100 -7.10 -0.04 -30.32
CA LYS A 100 -6.21 -0.31 -31.46
C LYS A 100 -6.58 0.46 -32.73
N SER A 101 -7.76 1.08 -32.80
CA SER A 101 -8.19 1.86 -33.96
C SER A 101 -7.40 3.16 -34.13
N LEU A 102 -6.83 3.68 -33.04
CA LEU A 102 -6.06 4.91 -33.01
C LEU A 102 -4.54 4.65 -32.97
N SER A 103 -3.77 5.57 -33.55
CA SER A 103 -2.32 5.62 -33.35
C SER A 103 -1.98 5.92 -31.88
N ARG A 104 -0.79 5.51 -31.40
CA ARG A 104 -0.38 5.72 -30.01
C ARG A 104 -0.41 7.20 -29.58
N SER A 105 -0.02 8.11 -30.47
CA SER A 105 -0.08 9.56 -30.24
C SER A 105 -1.53 10.06 -30.14
N ASN A 106 -2.43 9.57 -31.01
CA ASN A 106 -3.84 9.93 -30.96
C ASN A 106 -4.55 9.34 -29.73
N ARG A 107 -4.18 8.13 -29.26
CA ARG A 107 -4.69 7.57 -27.99
C ARG A 107 -4.34 8.46 -26.81
N TRP A 108 -3.09 8.91 -26.73
CA TRP A 108 -2.66 9.83 -25.67
C TRP A 108 -3.43 11.15 -25.72
N ARG A 109 -3.53 11.78 -26.90
CA ARG A 109 -4.26 13.04 -27.06
C ARG A 109 -5.73 12.91 -26.67
N LEU A 110 -6.39 11.83 -27.13
CA LEU A 110 -7.78 11.56 -26.79
C LEU A 110 -7.95 11.32 -25.29
N LEU A 111 -7.14 10.45 -24.68
CA LEU A 111 -7.14 10.19 -23.24
C LEU A 111 -7.01 11.50 -22.45
N HIS A 112 -6.00 12.31 -22.78
CA HIS A 112 -5.74 13.55 -22.07
C HIS A 112 -6.91 14.53 -22.19
N CYS A 113 -7.41 14.78 -23.40
CA CYS A 113 -8.54 15.69 -23.61
C CYS A 113 -9.83 15.18 -22.94
N THR A 114 -10.19 13.92 -23.14
CA THR A 114 -11.43 13.34 -22.59
C THR A 114 -11.41 13.35 -21.07
N MET A 115 -10.32 12.89 -20.45
CA MET A 115 -10.26 12.81 -18.99
C MET A 115 -10.19 14.19 -18.32
N VAL A 116 -9.55 15.19 -18.94
CA VAL A 116 -9.55 16.57 -18.42
C VAL A 116 -10.95 17.18 -18.50
N ASN A 117 -11.64 17.00 -19.62
CA ASN A 117 -12.97 17.56 -19.85
C ASN A 117 -14.05 16.90 -18.97
N GLU A 118 -13.89 15.62 -18.63
CA GLU A 118 -14.82 14.85 -17.79
C GLU A 118 -15.06 15.49 -16.40
N THR A 119 -14.04 16.13 -15.82
CA THR A 119 -14.07 16.60 -14.42
C THR A 119 -13.82 18.10 -14.31
N GLY A 120 -14.49 18.89 -15.15
CA GLY A 120 -14.44 20.36 -15.08
C GLY A 120 -13.02 20.93 -15.25
N GLY A 121 -12.16 20.26 -16.01
CA GLY A 121 -10.77 20.69 -16.26
C GLY A 121 -9.73 20.14 -15.27
N LEU A 122 -10.10 19.30 -14.30
CA LEU A 122 -9.12 18.71 -13.39
C LEU A 122 -8.16 17.78 -14.15
N SER A 123 -6.87 18.11 -14.12
CA SER A 123 -5.85 17.31 -14.79
C SER A 123 -5.72 15.91 -14.17
N LEU A 124 -5.34 14.93 -15.00
CA LEU A 124 -5.17 13.55 -14.55
C LEU A 124 -4.12 13.44 -13.43
N LEU A 125 -3.03 14.19 -13.56
CA LEU A 125 -1.99 14.28 -12.53
C LEU A 125 -2.57 14.73 -11.18
N ARG A 126 -3.35 15.83 -11.17
CA ARG A 126 -3.95 16.36 -9.95
C ARG A 126 -4.99 15.42 -9.34
N ARG A 127 -5.71 14.68 -10.19
CA ARG A 127 -6.67 13.65 -9.78
C ARG A 127 -5.96 12.53 -8.99
N PHE A 128 -4.87 11.98 -9.51
CA PHE A 128 -4.11 10.94 -8.80
C PHE A 128 -3.39 11.47 -7.56
N ASP A 129 -2.83 12.68 -7.59
CA ASP A 129 -2.29 13.34 -6.40
C ASP A 129 -3.35 13.45 -5.28
N THR A 130 -4.59 13.83 -5.62
CA THR A 130 -5.70 13.90 -4.66
C THR A 130 -6.03 12.52 -4.06
N TYR A 131 -6.05 11.46 -4.89
CA TYR A 131 -6.22 10.09 -4.39
C TYR A 131 -5.08 9.70 -3.44
N ASN A 132 -3.83 9.99 -3.80
CA ASN A 132 -2.65 9.66 -3.00
C ASN A 132 -2.66 10.38 -1.66
N GLN A 133 -2.97 11.67 -1.64
CA GLN A 133 -3.11 12.44 -0.40
C GLN A 133 -4.21 11.88 0.50
N PHE A 134 -5.33 11.44 -0.08
CA PHE A 134 -6.41 10.84 0.69
C PHE A 134 -6.03 9.46 1.23
N PHE A 135 -5.35 8.60 0.45
CA PHE A 135 -4.82 7.33 0.96
C PHE A 135 -3.80 7.55 2.09
N ALA A 136 -2.95 8.57 1.99
CA ALA A 136 -2.02 8.93 3.06
C ALA A 136 -2.78 9.39 4.33
N SER A 137 -3.88 10.12 4.17
CA SER A 137 -4.77 10.49 5.29
C SER A 137 -5.39 9.26 5.95
N ILE A 138 -5.95 8.35 5.15
CA ILE A 138 -6.50 7.06 5.62
C ILE A 138 -5.45 6.26 6.36
N ARG A 139 -4.20 6.24 5.86
CA ARG A 139 -3.07 5.60 6.53
C ARG A 139 -2.81 6.23 7.90
N GLY A 140 -2.79 7.56 7.98
CA GLY A 140 -2.65 8.28 9.25
C GLY A 140 -3.72 7.90 10.27
N LEU A 141 -4.98 7.80 9.80
CA LEU A 141 -6.12 7.33 10.58
C LEU A 141 -6.01 5.86 10.99
N LEU A 142 -5.34 5.00 10.22
CA LEU A 142 -5.13 3.59 10.58
C LEU A 142 -4.03 3.42 11.63
N ILE A 143 -2.97 4.24 11.57
CA ILE A 143 -1.79 4.09 12.45
C ILE A 143 -1.75 5.04 13.64
N ARG A 144 -2.74 5.95 13.82
CA ARG A 144 -2.75 6.96 14.92
C ARG A 144 -1.54 7.90 14.75
N SER A 145 -1.33 8.37 13.53
CA SER A 145 -0.28 9.34 13.26
C SER A 145 -0.53 10.61 14.07
N SER A 146 0.48 11.13 14.77
CA SER A 146 0.41 12.44 15.45
C SER A 146 0.06 13.56 14.48
N ASP A 147 0.49 13.41 13.23
CA ASP A 147 0.33 14.41 12.17
C ASP A 147 -0.98 14.24 11.39
N PHE A 148 -1.94 13.46 11.90
CA PHE A 148 -3.22 13.28 11.26
C PHE A 148 -4.07 14.55 11.34
N ASP A 149 -4.39 15.12 10.18
CA ASP A 149 -5.20 16.33 10.03
C ASP A 149 -6.61 15.97 9.54
N VAL A 150 -7.57 16.01 10.46
CA VAL A 150 -9.00 15.75 10.20
C VAL A 150 -9.56 16.71 9.15
N ILE A 151 -9.22 18.00 9.24
CA ILE A 151 -9.74 19.04 8.34
C ILE A 151 -9.24 18.79 6.92
N LYS A 152 -7.96 18.44 6.77
CA LYS A 152 -7.41 18.05 5.47
C LYS A 152 -8.10 16.79 4.92
N SER A 153 -8.34 15.79 5.77
CA SER A 153 -9.03 14.56 5.40
C SER A 153 -10.45 14.82 4.88
N GLU A 154 -11.22 15.66 5.57
CA GLU A 154 -12.58 16.04 5.17
C GLU A 154 -12.59 16.81 3.86
N LYS A 155 -11.68 17.77 3.66
CA LYS A 155 -11.55 18.52 2.40
C LYS A 155 -11.24 17.60 1.21
N LEU A 156 -10.34 16.63 1.41
CA LEU A 156 -10.02 15.61 0.40
C LEU A 156 -11.23 14.72 0.11
N SER A 157 -11.95 14.29 1.14
CA SER A 157 -13.19 13.52 1.01
C SER A 157 -14.24 14.26 0.17
N SER A 158 -14.51 15.53 0.49
CA SER A 158 -15.45 16.38 -0.28
C SER A 158 -15.03 16.53 -1.74
N THR A 159 -13.72 16.74 -1.99
CA THR A 159 -13.18 16.81 -3.35
C THR A 159 -13.42 15.51 -4.13
N ILE A 160 -13.21 14.36 -3.50
CA ILE A 160 -13.44 13.05 -4.11
C ILE A 160 -14.94 12.79 -4.32
N MET A 161 -15.80 13.25 -3.42
CA MET A 161 -17.25 13.16 -3.57
C MET A 161 -17.75 13.98 -4.76
N HIS A 162 -17.24 15.19 -4.98
CA HIS A 162 -17.55 15.96 -6.20
C HIS A 162 -17.07 15.24 -7.47
N LEU A 163 -15.88 14.62 -7.44
CA LEU A 163 -15.41 13.79 -8.55
C LEU A 163 -16.30 12.55 -8.76
N ARG A 164 -16.85 12.01 -7.70
CA ARG A 164 -17.75 10.85 -7.74
C ARG A 164 -19.06 11.21 -8.43
N GLU A 165 -19.65 12.34 -8.02
CA GLU A 165 -20.88 12.90 -8.56
C GLU A 165 -20.73 13.26 -10.05
N ALA A 166 -19.67 13.99 -10.41
CA ALA A 166 -19.38 14.37 -11.80
C ALA A 166 -19.25 13.16 -12.74
N ARG A 167 -18.96 11.98 -12.20
CA ARG A 167 -18.78 10.73 -12.95
C ARG A 167 -19.94 9.77 -12.83
N GLY A 168 -21.06 10.19 -12.23
CA GLY A 168 -22.25 9.38 -12.04
C GLY A 168 -22.03 8.13 -11.18
N ILE A 169 -21.01 8.12 -10.33
CA ILE A 169 -20.75 7.00 -9.42
C ILE A 169 -21.68 7.18 -8.22
N PRO A 170 -22.52 6.18 -7.87
CA PRO A 170 -23.51 6.33 -6.81
C PRO A 170 -22.83 6.57 -5.46
N SER A 171 -23.39 7.41 -4.60
CA SER A 171 -22.87 7.61 -3.23
C SER A 171 -22.72 6.29 -2.46
N PRO A 172 -21.79 6.18 -1.50
CA PRO A 172 -21.65 5.00 -0.66
C PRO A 172 -23.01 4.57 -0.07
N SER A 173 -23.52 3.41 -0.47
CA SER A 173 -24.86 2.92 -0.09
C SER A 173 -24.96 2.48 1.37
N ILE A 174 -23.81 2.23 1.99
CA ILE A 174 -23.69 1.85 3.39
C ILE A 174 -22.76 2.88 4.02
N GLN A 175 -23.33 3.79 4.82
CA GLN A 175 -22.54 4.47 5.84
C GLN A 175 -22.16 3.37 6.83
N ILE A 176 -20.95 2.84 6.69
CA ILE A 176 -20.39 1.97 7.71
C ILE A 176 -20.15 2.90 8.89
N GLU A 177 -21.14 2.96 9.77
CA GLU A 177 -21.06 3.74 10.99
C GLU A 177 -19.78 3.29 11.71
N PRO A 178 -18.90 4.22 12.13
CA PRO A 178 -17.78 3.85 12.98
C PRO A 178 -18.38 3.11 14.17
N LEU A 179 -18.06 1.82 14.30
CA LEU A 179 -18.49 1.02 15.45
C LEU A 179 -17.94 1.70 16.71
N GLY A 180 -18.80 2.49 17.36
CA GLY A 180 -18.47 3.30 18.52
C GLY A 180 -17.64 4.55 18.19
N HIS A 181 -17.91 5.61 18.96
CA HIS A 181 -16.92 6.64 19.25
C HIS A 181 -15.62 5.94 19.69
N PHE A 182 -14.69 5.74 18.76
CA PHE A 182 -13.32 5.45 19.16
C PHE A 182 -12.80 6.72 19.79
N ASP A 183 -12.85 6.77 21.12
CA ASP A 183 -12.32 7.86 21.90
C ASP A 183 -10.89 8.14 21.40
N VAL A 184 -10.75 9.28 20.72
CA VAL A 184 -9.46 9.92 20.41
C VAL A 184 -8.73 10.28 21.72
N ARG A 185 -9.39 10.09 22.86
CA ARG A 185 -8.99 10.48 24.21
C ARG A 185 -8.00 9.53 24.90
N ASP A 186 -7.74 8.33 24.37
CA ASP A 186 -6.67 7.44 24.86
C ASP A 186 -5.25 8.00 24.59
N SER A 187 -5.14 9.17 23.94
CA SER A 187 -3.87 9.78 23.54
C SER A 187 -3.11 10.52 24.66
N LEU A 188 -3.72 10.80 25.82
CA LEU A 188 -3.04 11.63 26.83
C LEU A 188 -2.32 10.86 27.93
N ASP A 189 -2.67 9.59 28.19
CA ASP A 189 -2.18 8.90 29.39
C ASP A 189 -1.10 7.84 29.13
N ASN A 190 -0.71 7.65 27.86
CA ASN A 190 0.29 6.65 27.48
C ASN A 190 1.58 7.27 26.91
N GLN A 191 2.08 8.35 27.55
CA GLN A 191 3.51 8.72 27.46
C GLN A 191 4.38 7.70 28.24
N SER A 192 4.03 6.41 28.14
CA SER A 192 4.89 5.33 28.59
C SER A 192 6.17 5.36 27.76
N LYS A 193 7.29 5.16 28.45
CA LYS A 193 8.66 5.17 27.92
C LYS A 193 8.72 4.63 26.48
N ILE A 194 9.00 5.52 25.52
CA ILE A 194 9.22 5.14 24.11
C ILE A 194 10.25 4.01 24.10
N HIS A 195 9.83 2.85 23.58
CA HIS A 195 10.68 1.66 23.56
C HIS A 195 11.92 1.94 22.70
N TRP A 196 13.11 1.50 23.13
CA TRP A 196 14.37 1.80 22.46
C TRP A 196 14.37 1.42 20.96
N ALA A 197 13.71 0.31 20.59
CA ALA A 197 13.60 -0.11 19.20
C ALA A 197 12.82 0.91 18.35
N GLU A 198 11.80 1.57 18.90
CA GLU A 198 11.06 2.62 18.19
C GLU A 198 11.97 3.81 17.90
N ARG A 199 12.86 4.17 18.85
CA ARG A 199 13.83 5.24 18.65
C ARG A 199 14.79 4.90 17.51
N ILE A 200 15.30 3.67 17.46
CA ILE A 200 16.20 3.24 16.38
C ILE A 200 15.51 3.31 15.03
N PHE A 201 14.30 2.74 14.90
CA PHE A 201 13.58 2.74 13.64
C PHE A 201 12.98 4.10 13.25
N SER A 202 12.92 5.06 14.18
CA SER A 202 12.56 6.46 13.88
C SER A 202 13.71 7.28 13.29
N LEU A 203 14.96 6.78 13.36
CA LEU A 203 16.09 7.45 12.76
C LEU A 203 16.02 7.30 11.24
N ASN A 204 15.89 8.43 10.55
CA ASN A 204 16.09 8.48 9.10
C ASN A 204 17.58 8.33 8.80
N LEU A 205 18.05 7.08 8.73
CA LEU A 205 19.40 6.77 8.28
C LEU A 205 19.42 6.85 6.74
N PRO A 206 20.03 7.88 6.14
CA PRO A 206 19.99 8.03 4.69
C PRO A 206 20.78 6.89 4.05
N SER A 207 20.12 6.12 3.20
CA SER A 207 20.75 5.06 2.44
C SER A 207 21.55 5.68 1.29
N ARG A 208 22.88 5.72 1.37
CA ARG A 208 23.73 6.51 0.45
C ARG A 208 24.75 5.71 -0.35
N THR A 209 25.01 4.47 0.02
CA THR A 209 26.06 3.66 -0.64
C THR A 209 25.43 2.53 -1.43
N ALA A 210 25.56 2.60 -2.76
CA ALA A 210 25.10 1.54 -3.66
C ALA A 210 25.85 0.24 -3.37
N LEU A 211 25.10 -0.85 -3.32
CA LEU A 211 25.64 -2.18 -3.12
C LEU A 211 26.17 -2.74 -4.44
N VAL A 212 27.49 -2.97 -4.50
CA VAL A 212 28.15 -3.55 -5.69
C VAL A 212 27.87 -5.04 -5.74
N GLY A 213 27.19 -5.52 -6.79
CA GLY A 213 26.90 -6.94 -6.99
C GLY A 213 25.76 -7.20 -7.96
N ARG A 214 25.51 -8.48 -8.25
CA ARG A 214 24.35 -8.90 -9.05
C ARG A 214 23.08 -8.58 -8.27
N GLN A 215 22.19 -7.78 -8.87
CA GLN A 215 20.91 -7.46 -8.27
C GLN A 215 20.05 -8.72 -8.24
N LEU A 216 19.94 -9.34 -7.06
CA LEU A 216 19.07 -10.48 -6.81
C LEU A 216 17.71 -9.98 -6.35
N CYS A 217 16.64 -10.65 -6.77
CA CYS A 217 15.30 -10.36 -6.28
C CYS A 217 15.14 -10.96 -4.89
N SER A 218 14.53 -10.20 -3.98
CA SER A 218 14.12 -10.71 -2.67
C SER A 218 13.10 -11.84 -2.84
N LYS A 219 13.13 -12.84 -1.96
CA LYS A 219 12.23 -14.00 -2.00
C LYS A 219 11.77 -14.36 -0.60
N SER A 220 10.56 -14.90 -0.52
CA SER A 220 10.04 -15.56 0.68
C SER A 220 9.64 -16.98 0.33
N PHE A 221 9.94 -17.92 1.21
CA PHE A 221 9.75 -19.35 0.99
C PHE A 221 8.65 -19.94 1.89
N GLY A 222 8.08 -19.15 2.79
CA GLY A 222 6.92 -19.52 3.59
C GLY A 222 7.24 -20.41 4.82
N PRO A 223 6.21 -20.97 5.46
CA PRO A 223 4.84 -21.16 4.95
C PRO A 223 4.08 -19.85 4.79
N HIS A 224 3.29 -19.76 3.72
CA HIS A 224 2.45 -18.61 3.42
C HIS A 224 0.98 -18.92 3.68
N HIS A 225 0.26 -17.92 4.16
CA HIS A 225 -1.14 -18.00 4.52
C HIS A 225 -1.95 -16.89 3.85
N PRO A 226 -3.24 -17.14 3.58
CA PRO A 226 -4.10 -16.10 3.03
C PRO A 226 -4.33 -14.98 4.05
N TRP A 227 -4.88 -13.89 3.55
CA TRP A 227 -5.26 -12.75 4.36
C TRP A 227 -6.13 -13.13 5.56
N GLY A 228 -5.86 -12.55 6.74
CA GLY A 228 -6.69 -12.73 7.93
C GLY A 228 -6.53 -14.08 8.62
N PHE A 229 -5.67 -14.97 8.10
CA PHE A 229 -5.35 -16.24 8.75
C PHE A 229 -4.45 -16.05 9.99
N LEU A 230 -3.53 -15.10 9.93
CA LEU A 230 -2.58 -14.83 11.00
C LEU A 230 -3.28 -14.11 12.16
N LYS A 231 -3.12 -14.63 13.38
CA LYS A 231 -3.62 -14.01 14.60
C LYS A 231 -2.54 -13.06 15.11
N ILE A 232 -2.74 -11.76 14.87
CA ILE A 232 -1.87 -10.70 15.41
C ILE A 232 -2.63 -10.04 16.56
N PRO A 233 -2.07 -9.98 17.78
CA PRO A 233 -2.72 -9.34 18.91
C PRO A 233 -3.09 -7.88 18.64
N THR A 234 -4.25 -7.46 19.14
CA THR A 234 -4.71 -6.09 19.00
C THR A 234 -3.75 -5.14 19.71
N ASN A 235 -3.61 -3.92 19.18
CA ASN A 235 -2.67 -2.90 19.68
C ASN A 235 -1.18 -3.21 19.46
N SER A 236 -0.85 -4.22 18.64
CA SER A 236 0.51 -4.43 18.15
C SER A 236 1.03 -3.18 17.45
N LYS A 237 2.31 -2.85 17.66
CA LYS A 237 2.91 -1.59 17.20
C LYS A 237 3.89 -1.82 16.06
N VAL A 238 3.59 -1.24 14.90
CA VAL A 238 4.52 -1.26 13.76
C VAL A 238 5.77 -0.45 14.10
N LEU A 239 6.94 -1.05 13.91
CA LEU A 239 8.23 -0.42 14.09
C LEU A 239 8.80 0.05 12.75
N LEU A 240 8.70 -0.78 11.72
CA LEU A 240 9.24 -0.50 10.39
C LEU A 240 8.45 -1.25 9.31
N ARG A 241 8.26 -0.61 8.16
CA ARG A 241 7.89 -1.28 6.91
C ARG A 241 8.95 -1.03 5.85
N ARG A 242 9.38 -2.08 5.15
CA ARG A 242 10.28 -2.01 3.99
C ARG A 242 9.69 -2.80 2.83
N SER A 243 9.78 -2.23 1.63
CA SER A 243 9.35 -2.86 0.39
C SER A 243 10.55 -3.36 -0.42
N PHE A 244 10.33 -4.42 -1.19
CA PHE A 244 11.32 -5.06 -2.04
C PHE A 244 10.67 -5.43 -3.38
N ASN A 245 11.48 -5.51 -4.44
CA ASN A 245 11.04 -5.88 -5.79
C ASN A 245 9.84 -5.04 -6.25
N ASP A 246 9.95 -3.71 -6.24
CA ASP A 246 8.84 -2.80 -6.59
C ASP A 246 7.56 -3.04 -5.77
N ASP A 247 7.73 -3.31 -4.48
CA ASP A 247 6.65 -3.60 -3.53
C ASP A 247 5.88 -4.90 -3.82
N GLN A 248 6.43 -5.81 -4.63
CA GLN A 248 5.91 -7.18 -4.76
C GLN A 248 6.13 -8.00 -3.48
N LEU A 249 7.18 -7.69 -2.73
CA LEU A 249 7.43 -8.21 -1.39
C LEU A 249 7.50 -7.05 -0.40
N SER A 250 6.86 -7.17 0.76
CA SER A 250 7.04 -6.22 1.87
C SER A 250 7.37 -6.97 3.15
N LEU A 251 8.18 -6.34 3.99
CA LEU A 251 8.49 -6.76 5.35
C LEU A 251 7.94 -5.68 6.30
N ILE A 252 7.16 -6.10 7.29
CA ILE A 252 6.82 -5.29 8.45
C ILE A 252 7.46 -5.91 9.68
N ILE A 253 8.19 -5.09 10.43
CA ILE A 253 8.64 -5.41 11.77
C ILE A 253 7.67 -4.71 12.72
N TYR A 254 7.10 -5.46 13.65
CA TYR A 254 6.19 -4.93 14.67
C TYR A 254 6.53 -5.53 16.04
N ARG A 255 6.15 -4.80 17.09
CA ARG A 255 6.17 -5.29 18.46
C ARG A 255 4.80 -5.86 18.79
N ASP A 256 4.78 -7.10 19.24
CA ASP A 256 3.59 -7.78 19.71
C ASP A 256 3.05 -7.10 20.98
N ALA A 257 1.73 -7.04 21.12
CA ALA A 257 1.10 -6.37 22.25
C ALA A 257 1.06 -7.22 23.53
N GLU A 258 1.04 -8.55 23.42
CA GLU A 258 0.90 -9.45 24.57
C GLU A 258 2.24 -9.66 25.27
N ASP A 259 3.27 -10.03 24.52
CA ASP A 259 4.58 -10.40 25.07
C ASP A 259 5.68 -9.36 24.81
N GLN A 260 5.37 -8.27 24.10
CA GLN A 260 6.32 -7.22 23.70
C GLN A 260 7.49 -7.73 22.84
N SER A 261 7.38 -8.93 22.27
CA SER A 261 8.39 -9.50 21.40
C SER A 261 8.36 -8.84 20.02
N ALA A 262 9.52 -8.88 19.33
CA ALA A 262 9.60 -8.40 17.96
C ALA A 262 9.20 -9.52 16.99
N CYS A 263 8.30 -9.19 16.07
CA CYS A 263 7.78 -10.09 15.05
C CYS A 263 8.00 -9.51 13.66
N LEU A 264 8.25 -10.40 12.69
CA LEU A 264 8.37 -10.08 11.27
C LEU A 264 7.14 -10.63 10.54
N LEU A 265 6.47 -9.76 9.79
CA LEU A 265 5.41 -10.10 8.86
C LEU A 265 5.91 -9.84 7.44
N ILE A 266 5.98 -10.88 6.61
CA ILE A 266 6.29 -10.77 5.19
C ILE A 266 5.00 -10.91 4.40
N ARG A 267 4.75 -9.99 3.47
CA ARG A 267 3.79 -10.16 2.39
C ARG A 267 4.53 -10.43 1.08
N VAL A 268 4.04 -11.40 0.31
CA VAL A 268 4.37 -11.58 -1.11
C VAL A 268 3.10 -11.53 -1.96
N PHE A 269 3.23 -11.11 -3.21
CA PHE A 269 2.19 -11.29 -4.21
C PHE A 269 2.49 -12.52 -5.06
N GLU A 270 1.51 -13.41 -5.16
CA GLU A 270 1.51 -14.49 -6.13
C GLU A 270 0.29 -14.33 -7.02
N GLN A 271 0.52 -14.11 -8.32
CA GLN A 271 -0.54 -13.86 -9.30
C GLN A 271 -1.51 -12.72 -8.92
N GLY A 272 -1.02 -11.71 -8.19
CA GLY A 272 -1.82 -10.57 -7.72
C GLY A 272 -2.60 -10.82 -6.41
N ILE A 273 -2.50 -12.02 -5.84
CA ILE A 273 -3.09 -12.37 -4.55
C ILE A 273 -2.04 -12.17 -3.46
N PRO A 274 -2.34 -11.41 -2.39
CA PRO A 274 -1.41 -11.24 -1.29
C PRO A 274 -1.40 -12.49 -0.39
N TRP A 275 -0.19 -12.93 -0.06
CA TRP A 275 0.08 -14.03 0.86
C TRP A 275 1.02 -13.57 1.95
N PHE A 276 0.80 -14.07 3.17
CA PHE A 276 1.49 -13.59 4.36
C PHE A 276 2.23 -14.70 5.09
N SER A 277 3.39 -14.39 5.65
CA SER A 277 4.13 -15.27 6.55
C SER A 277 4.59 -14.46 7.75
N MET A 278 4.44 -15.01 8.95
CA MET A 278 4.83 -14.33 10.19
C MET A 278 5.77 -15.22 11.01
N ARG A 279 6.79 -14.61 11.60
CA ARG A 279 7.71 -15.25 12.55
C ARG A 279 8.12 -14.29 13.65
N GLY A 280 8.27 -14.81 14.87
CA GLY A 280 8.98 -14.10 15.92
C GLY A 280 10.46 -13.97 15.54
N VAL A 281 11.11 -12.84 15.88
CA VAL A 281 12.56 -12.67 15.65
C VAL A 281 13.35 -13.78 16.35
N HIS A 282 12.91 -14.19 17.54
CA HIS A 282 13.53 -15.24 18.34
C HIS A 282 13.48 -16.63 17.67
N GLU A 283 12.66 -16.81 16.63
CA GLU A 283 12.54 -18.06 15.87
C GLU A 283 13.48 -18.10 14.65
N LEU A 284 14.19 -17.00 14.38
CA LEU A 284 14.96 -16.82 13.15
C LEU A 284 16.46 -16.83 13.41
N CYS A 285 17.19 -17.53 12.54
CA CYS A 285 18.62 -17.34 12.36
C CYS A 285 18.83 -16.31 11.24
N ILE A 286 19.45 -15.18 11.58
CA ILE A 286 19.64 -14.05 10.68
C ILE A 286 21.11 -13.97 10.30
N GLU A 287 21.39 -14.17 9.01
CA GLU A 287 22.74 -14.11 8.45
C GLU A 287 22.78 -13.02 7.39
N ARG A 288 23.86 -12.25 7.36
CA ARG A 288 24.14 -11.31 6.27
C ARG A 288 25.07 -11.98 5.28
N ASP A 289 24.65 -12.04 4.02
CA ASP A 289 25.49 -12.44 2.90
C ASP A 289 25.58 -11.29 1.91
N ARG A 290 26.73 -10.59 1.90
CA ARG A 290 26.98 -9.42 1.04
C ARG A 290 25.84 -8.40 1.11
N SER A 291 25.09 -8.26 0.02
CA SER A 291 23.96 -7.35 -0.20
C SER A 291 22.60 -7.92 0.23
N SER A 292 22.57 -9.09 0.87
CA SER A 292 21.35 -9.77 1.26
C SER A 292 21.33 -10.19 2.72
N LEU A 293 20.12 -10.19 3.29
CA LEU A 293 19.82 -10.75 4.59
C LEU A 293 19.09 -12.08 4.41
N HIS A 294 19.69 -13.15 4.93
CA HIS A 294 19.16 -14.51 4.90
C HIS A 294 18.49 -14.78 6.23
N LEU A 295 17.18 -14.96 6.20
CA LEU A 295 16.37 -15.29 7.36
C LEU A 295 16.04 -16.78 7.27
N LYS A 296 16.58 -17.58 8.17
CA LYS A 296 16.31 -19.02 8.25
C LYS A 296 15.43 -19.34 9.46
N ARG A 297 14.55 -20.32 9.31
CA ARG A 297 13.69 -20.86 10.38
C ARG A 297 14.01 -22.33 10.61
N TRP A 298 13.74 -22.82 11.81
CA TRP A 298 13.71 -24.26 12.04
C TRP A 298 12.50 -24.90 11.34
N SER A 299 12.67 -26.11 10.78
CA SER A 299 11.58 -26.90 10.22
C SER A 299 11.41 -28.20 11.02
N PHE A 300 10.41 -28.25 11.90
CA PHE A 300 10.16 -29.42 12.73
C PHE A 300 9.88 -30.69 11.92
N SER A 301 9.17 -30.58 10.79
CA SER A 301 8.87 -31.70 9.90
C SER A 301 10.10 -32.31 9.24
N GLU A 302 11.17 -31.54 9.08
CA GLU A 302 12.36 -31.95 8.31
C GLU A 302 13.64 -31.97 9.15
N GLY A 303 13.56 -31.62 10.43
CA GLY A 303 14.67 -31.70 11.38
C GLY A 303 15.88 -30.81 11.06
N HIS A 304 15.73 -29.78 10.21
CA HIS A 304 16.83 -28.88 9.85
C HIS A 304 16.36 -27.44 9.59
N SER A 305 17.34 -26.54 9.54
CA SER A 305 17.14 -25.11 9.25
C SER A 305 16.83 -24.88 7.77
N LYS A 306 15.79 -24.09 7.49
CA LYS A 306 15.33 -23.74 6.14
C LYS A 306 15.30 -22.24 5.93
N ALA A 307 15.58 -21.81 4.70
CA ALA A 307 15.35 -20.43 4.30
C ALA A 307 13.86 -20.09 4.48
N TRP A 308 13.59 -19.01 5.22
CA TRP A 308 12.28 -18.40 5.35
C TRP A 308 12.14 -17.23 4.38
N ALA A 309 13.17 -16.39 4.29
CA ALA A 309 13.26 -15.32 3.30
C ALA A 309 14.71 -14.92 3.01
N VAL A 310 14.92 -14.36 1.82
CA VAL A 310 16.16 -13.68 1.43
C VAL A 310 15.78 -12.28 0.98
N LEU A 311 16.26 -11.27 1.70
CA LEU A 311 15.97 -9.85 1.44
C LEU A 311 17.21 -9.20 0.83
N CYS A 312 17.11 -8.77 -0.42
CA CYS A 312 18.21 -8.18 -1.19
C CYS A 312 18.09 -6.66 -1.18
N PHE A 313 19.16 -5.98 -0.78
CA PHE A 313 19.22 -4.53 -0.67
C PHE A 313 20.02 -3.96 -1.85
N THR A 314 19.54 -2.84 -2.38
CA THR A 314 20.24 -2.08 -3.44
C THR A 314 21.20 -1.05 -2.87
N THR A 315 20.98 -0.63 -1.63
CA THR A 315 21.78 0.39 -0.93
C THR A 315 21.91 0.04 0.56
N TRP A 316 23.01 0.48 1.19
CA TRP A 316 23.17 0.40 2.65
C TRP A 316 22.58 1.62 3.34
N GLU A 317 21.75 1.39 4.36
CA GLU A 317 21.47 2.38 5.42
C GLU A 317 22.72 2.44 6.32
N GLY A 318 23.28 3.65 6.49
CA GLY A 318 24.49 3.91 7.28
C GLY A 318 24.19 4.30 8.71
#